data_AF-A0A353H026-F1
#
_entry.id   AF-A0A353H026-F1
#
_cell.length_a   1.000
_cell.length_b   1.000
_cell.length_c   1.000
_cell.angle_alpha   90.00
_cell.angle_beta   90.00
_cell.angle_gamma   90.00
#
_symmetry.space_group_name_H-M   'P 1'
#
loop_
_entity.id
_entity.type
_entity.pdbx_description
1 polymer ?
#
loop_
_entity_poly.entity_id
_entity_poly.type
_entity_poly.pdbx_seq_one_letter_code
_entity_poly.pdbx_strand_id
1 'polypeptide(L)'
;MRLLVPYQAVSQPSIKELVIHQPERCSHCDAVPAPRTETHAVVIKTDAIPHRQIGKKYRNQIRLLVRLPLCETCYYKKYLTSSDTYTRDDTPLGAQSRQHEKLANTGGILAGLAILLLTPFIPASGFLVVLKTYWYVLLILGVVLLVVTWGMQKVSQSRVRRKLDELHGDSKQYSRADVWAESITGIPDPAATAVNITMPNEGWLRDSARLNGWHLEE
;
A
#
# COMPACT_ATOMS: atom_id res chain seq x y z
N MET A 1 -3.82 21.68 1.54
CA MET A 1 -3.37 21.48 2.93
C MET A 1 -2.61 20.16 3.09
N ARG A 2 -1.42 20.22 3.69
CA ARG A 2 -0.52 19.09 3.93
C ARG A 2 -0.02 19.11 5.37
N LEU A 3 0.08 17.93 5.97
CA LEU A 3 0.69 17.73 7.29
C LEU A 3 2.14 17.29 7.11
N LEU A 4 3.05 18.05 7.73
CA LEU A 4 4.49 17.85 7.65
C LEU A 4 4.98 17.14 8.91
N VAL A 5 5.33 15.86 8.78
CA VAL A 5 5.87 15.07 9.89
C VAL A 5 7.40 15.26 9.92
N PRO A 6 7.99 15.74 11.04
CA PRO A 6 9.42 16.00 11.13
C PRO A 6 10.23 14.70 11.20
N TYR A 7 11.48 14.76 10.74
CA TYR A 7 12.41 13.64 10.75
C TYR A 7 12.64 13.08 12.15
N GLN A 8 12.65 13.91 13.18
CA GLN A 8 12.77 13.47 14.56
C GLN A 8 11.68 12.46 14.98
N ALA A 9 10.46 12.59 14.46
CA ALA A 9 9.35 11.71 14.79
C ALA A 9 9.49 10.29 14.17
N VAL A 10 10.34 10.15 13.15
CA VAL A 10 10.45 8.93 12.33
C VAL A 10 11.86 8.36 12.25
N SER A 11 12.85 9.06 12.80
CA SER A 11 14.28 8.70 12.70
C SER A 11 14.77 7.77 13.81
N GLN A 12 13.92 7.44 14.77
CA GLN A 12 14.30 6.49 15.82
C GLN A 12 14.51 5.09 15.22
N PRO A 13 15.63 4.42 15.49
CA PRO A 13 15.99 3.15 14.84
C PRO A 13 15.04 1.99 15.14
N SER A 14 14.24 2.08 16.21
CA SER A 14 13.20 1.11 16.57
C SER A 14 11.86 1.34 15.87
N ILE A 15 11.61 2.53 15.32
CA ILE A 15 10.32 2.87 14.73
C ILE A 15 10.24 2.31 13.30
N LYS A 16 9.46 1.23 13.15
CA LYS A 16 9.07 0.68 11.84
C LYS A 16 7.70 1.20 11.39
N GLU A 17 6.90 1.68 12.32
CA GLU A 17 5.53 2.11 12.09
C GLU A 17 5.27 3.45 12.80
N LEU A 18 4.78 4.44 12.06
CA LEU A 18 4.26 5.70 12.57
C LEU A 18 2.74 5.59 12.62
N VAL A 19 2.18 5.39 13.81
CA VAL A 19 0.73 5.29 13.99
C VAL A 19 0.19 6.62 14.50
N ILE A 20 -0.60 7.32 13.69
CA ILE A 20 -1.17 8.62 14.04
C ILE A 20 -2.53 8.39 14.70
N HIS A 21 -2.54 8.15 16.01
CA HIS A 21 -3.78 7.84 16.74
C HIS A 21 -4.65 9.07 17.02
N GLN A 22 -4.07 10.27 16.95
CA GLN A 22 -4.74 11.50 17.33
C GLN A 22 -5.04 12.37 16.11
N PRO A 23 -6.27 12.91 15.98
CA PRO A 23 -7.41 12.74 16.90
C PRO A 23 -8.07 11.35 16.80
N GLU A 24 -8.72 10.90 17.88
CA GLU A 24 -9.37 9.56 18.03
C GLU A 24 -10.66 9.39 17.22
N ARG A 25 -10.64 9.83 15.97
CA ARG A 25 -11.75 9.77 15.03
C ARG A 25 -11.25 9.45 13.63
N CYS A 26 -12.17 9.09 12.74
CA CYS A 26 -11.83 8.66 11.41
C CYS A 26 -11.14 9.79 10.62
N SER A 27 -9.96 9.52 10.09
CA SER A 27 -9.20 10.47 9.25
C SER A 27 -9.95 10.91 7.99
N HIS A 28 -10.97 10.17 7.54
CA HIS A 28 -11.72 10.50 6.33
C HIS A 28 -13.05 11.21 6.59
N CYS A 29 -13.82 10.80 7.59
CA CYS A 29 -15.19 11.27 7.80
C CYS A 29 -15.49 11.76 9.22
N ASP A 30 -14.48 11.88 10.08
CA ASP A 30 -14.60 12.28 11.49
C ASP A 30 -15.50 11.40 12.37
N ALA A 31 -16.00 10.27 11.84
CA ALA A 31 -16.79 9.31 12.60
C ALA A 31 -15.99 8.70 13.75
N VAL A 32 -16.68 8.48 14.87
CA VAL A 32 -16.17 7.82 16.08
C VAL A 32 -17.05 6.60 16.34
N PRO A 33 -16.48 5.41 16.63
CA PRO A 33 -15.06 5.11 16.78
C PRO A 33 -14.32 4.87 15.45
N ALA A 34 -12.99 4.99 15.48
CA ALA A 34 -12.09 4.68 14.36
C ALA A 34 -11.16 3.48 14.67
N PRO A 35 -11.69 2.25 14.75
CA PRO A 35 -10.94 1.08 15.20
C PRO A 35 -10.03 0.47 14.12
N ARG A 36 -10.16 0.89 12.86
CA ARG A 36 -9.37 0.37 11.74
C ARG A 36 -8.26 1.35 11.40
N THR A 37 -7.27 0.87 10.67
CA THR A 37 -6.18 1.72 10.18
C THR A 37 -5.98 1.53 8.69
N GLU A 38 -5.62 2.62 8.02
CA GLU A 38 -5.10 2.62 6.66
C GLU A 38 -3.56 2.69 6.72
N THR A 39 -2.89 1.75 6.07
CA THR A 39 -1.42 1.68 6.06
C THR A 39 -0.82 2.21 4.74
N HIS A 40 0.22 3.04 4.85
CA HIS A 40 1.05 3.53 3.74
C HIS A 40 2.50 3.15 3.97
N ALA A 41 3.13 2.50 3.00
CA ALA A 41 4.57 2.27 3.08
C ALA A 41 5.31 3.42 2.40
N VAL A 42 6.20 4.06 3.14
CA VAL A 42 7.07 5.11 2.64
C VAL A 42 8.53 4.74 2.90
N VAL A 43 9.41 5.26 2.05
CA VAL A 43 10.86 5.08 2.20
C VAL A 43 11.50 6.45 2.27
N ILE A 44 11.92 6.83 3.47
CA ILE A 44 12.64 8.06 3.72
C ILE A 44 14.09 7.83 3.31
N LYS A 45 14.60 8.71 2.44
CA LYS A 45 15.96 8.60 1.89
C LYS A 45 16.77 9.75 2.45
N THR A 46 17.87 9.45 3.12
CA THR A 46 18.73 10.46 3.73
C THR A 46 20.18 10.33 3.25
N ASP A 47 20.90 11.44 3.29
CA ASP A 47 22.31 11.56 2.91
C ASP A 47 22.55 11.13 1.45
N ALA A 48 22.15 12.01 0.52
CA ALA A 48 22.40 11.83 -0.91
C ALA A 48 23.91 11.81 -1.19
N ILE A 49 24.38 10.79 -1.89
CA ILE A 49 25.82 10.59 -2.14
C ILE A 49 26.23 11.47 -3.33
N PRO A 50 27.13 12.46 -3.16
CA PRO A 50 27.48 13.43 -4.21
C PRO A 50 28.30 12.80 -5.36
N HIS A 51 29.12 11.79 -5.08
CA HIS A 51 29.87 11.06 -6.10
C HIS A 51 29.17 9.74 -6.45
N ARG A 52 28.64 9.70 -7.67
CA ARG A 52 27.84 8.63 -8.27
C ARG A 52 28.61 7.29 -8.26
N GLN A 53 28.44 6.47 -7.21
CA GLN A 53 28.65 5.03 -7.36
C GLN A 53 27.43 4.48 -8.10
N ILE A 54 27.66 3.78 -9.22
CA ILE A 54 26.60 3.15 -10.02
C ILE A 54 25.77 2.25 -9.07
N GLY A 55 24.50 2.60 -8.85
CA GLY A 55 23.53 1.80 -8.10
C GLY A 55 23.08 2.36 -6.74
N LYS A 56 23.91 3.11 -5.99
CA LYS A 56 23.52 3.67 -4.67
C LYS A 56 23.49 5.20 -4.70
N LYS A 57 22.28 5.76 -4.60
CA LYS A 57 22.05 7.22 -4.62
C LYS A 57 21.96 7.87 -3.23
N TYR A 58 21.73 7.08 -2.18
CA TYR A 58 21.54 7.55 -0.80
C TYR A 58 22.25 6.61 0.16
N ARG A 59 22.83 7.16 1.23
CA ARG A 59 23.58 6.38 2.23
C ARG A 59 22.64 5.62 3.15
N ASN A 60 21.52 6.24 3.52
CA ASN A 60 20.56 5.69 4.47
C ASN A 60 19.15 5.67 3.86
N GLN A 61 18.43 4.59 4.12
CA GLN A 61 17.04 4.42 3.71
C GLN A 61 16.25 3.84 4.89
N ILE A 62 15.28 4.61 5.38
CA ILE A 62 14.39 4.19 6.46
C ILE A 62 13.06 3.79 5.84
N ARG A 63 12.68 2.52 5.99
CA ARG A 63 11.38 2.01 5.56
C ARG A 63 10.40 2.19 6.71
N LEU A 64 9.32 2.93 6.48
CA LEU A 64 8.34 3.29 7.49
C LEU A 64 6.93 2.95 7.01
N LEU A 65 6.11 2.40 7.90
CA LEU A 65 4.67 2.25 7.68
C LEU A 65 3.91 3.38 8.40
N VAL A 66 3.25 4.25 7.66
CA VAL A 66 2.38 5.29 8.23
C VAL A 66 0.96 4.73 8.33
N ARG A 67 0.39 4.71 9.53
CA ARG A 67 -0.95 4.19 9.82
C ARG A 67 -1.89 5.32 10.23
N LEU A 68 -3.00 5.48 9.51
CA LEU A 68 -4.03 6.49 9.73
C LEU A 68 -5.33 5.84 10.24
N PRO A 69 -6.06 6.42 11.20
CA PRO A 69 -7.24 5.80 11.80
C PRO A 69 -8.46 5.94 10.89
N LEU A 70 -9.26 4.88 10.80
CA LEU A 70 -10.48 4.79 9.98
C LEU A 70 -11.62 4.16 10.75
N CYS A 71 -12.85 4.63 10.50
CA CYS A 71 -14.06 3.92 10.89
C CYS A 71 -14.28 2.69 9.99
N GLU A 72 -15.12 1.74 10.43
CA GLU A 72 -15.38 0.52 9.67
C GLU A 72 -15.99 0.80 8.29
N THR A 73 -16.90 1.76 8.19
CA THR A 73 -17.56 2.14 6.93
C THR A 73 -16.55 2.63 5.90
N CYS A 74 -15.66 3.56 6.27
CA CYS A 74 -14.59 4.04 5.39
C CYS A 74 -13.61 2.92 5.03
N TYR A 75 -13.28 2.05 5.98
CA TYR A 75 -12.41 0.90 5.75
C TYR A 75 -12.98 -0.07 4.71
N TYR A 76 -14.27 -0.41 4.79
CA TYR A 76 -14.91 -1.30 3.83
C TYR A 76 -15.13 -0.67 2.46
N LYS A 77 -15.58 0.60 2.40
CA LYS A 77 -15.72 1.33 1.13
C LYS A 77 -14.41 1.40 0.37
N LYS A 78 -13.33 1.71 1.07
CA LYS A 78 -12.01 1.81 0.45
C LYS A 78 -11.50 0.45 -0.04
N TYR A 79 -11.80 -0.65 0.65
CA TYR A 79 -11.47 -1.99 0.15
C TYR A 79 -12.16 -2.29 -1.19
N LEU A 80 -13.39 -1.81 -1.38
CA LEU A 80 -14.12 -1.98 -2.65
C LEU A 80 -13.51 -1.17 -3.79
N THR A 81 -12.89 -0.03 -3.51
CA THR A 81 -12.26 0.83 -4.53
C THR A 81 -10.82 0.44 -4.84
N SER A 82 -10.07 0.01 -3.83
CA SER A 82 -8.62 -0.17 -3.92
C SER A 82 -8.13 -1.27 -2.98
N SER A 83 -8.60 -2.50 -3.24
CA SER A 83 -8.27 -3.71 -2.46
C SER A 83 -6.76 -3.95 -2.34
N ASP A 84 -5.98 -3.57 -3.34
CA ASP A 84 -4.54 -3.84 -3.42
C ASP A 84 -3.74 -3.05 -2.38
N THR A 85 -4.35 -2.01 -1.82
CA THR A 85 -3.71 -1.15 -0.81
C THR A 85 -3.69 -1.77 0.59
N TYR A 86 -4.44 -2.86 0.79
CA TYR A 86 -4.66 -3.54 2.07
C TYR A 86 -3.62 -4.63 2.36
N THR A 87 -2.71 -4.91 1.42
CA THR A 87 -1.72 -6.00 1.53
C THR A 87 -0.82 -5.85 2.76
N ARG A 88 -0.74 -4.65 3.34
CA ARG A 88 0.06 -4.33 4.52
C ARG A 88 -0.73 -4.22 5.82
N ASP A 89 -2.05 -4.42 5.78
CA ASP A 89 -2.89 -4.36 6.98
C ASP A 89 -2.96 -5.73 7.67
N ASP A 90 -2.93 -5.73 9.01
CA ASP A 90 -3.07 -6.93 9.84
C ASP A 90 -4.54 -7.33 10.08
N THR A 91 -5.39 -7.12 9.07
CA THR A 91 -6.82 -7.43 9.12
C THR A 91 -7.14 -8.65 8.26
N PRO A 92 -8.31 -9.30 8.45
CA PRO A 92 -8.76 -10.37 7.55
C PRO A 92 -8.87 -9.93 6.09
N LEU A 93 -9.25 -8.67 5.83
CA LEU A 93 -9.28 -8.12 4.47
C LEU A 93 -7.88 -7.92 3.90
N GLY A 94 -6.91 -7.53 4.73
CA GLY A 94 -5.51 -7.45 4.33
C GLY A 94 -4.88 -8.82 4.04
N ALA A 95 -5.19 -9.83 4.87
CA ALA A 95 -4.78 -11.21 4.63
C ALA A 95 -5.33 -11.73 3.30
N GLN A 96 -6.59 -11.44 3.01
CA GLN A 96 -7.21 -11.81 1.75
C GLN A 96 -6.58 -11.07 0.55
N SER A 97 -6.29 -9.78 0.68
CA SER A 97 -5.60 -9.00 -0.36
C SER A 97 -4.20 -9.58 -0.66
N ARG A 98 -3.43 -9.97 0.36
CA ARG A 98 -2.14 -10.66 0.20
C ARG A 98 -2.25 -11.99 -0.54
N GLN A 99 -3.30 -12.77 -0.27
CA GLN A 99 -3.53 -14.03 -0.97
C GLN A 99 -3.82 -13.80 -2.45
N HIS A 100 -4.65 -12.81 -2.77
CA HIS A 100 -4.95 -12.42 -4.15
C HIS A 100 -3.70 -11.96 -4.90
N GLU A 101 -2.90 -11.09 -4.31
CA GLU A 101 -1.66 -10.61 -4.91
C GLU A 101 -0.69 -11.77 -5.21
N LYS A 102 -0.52 -12.70 -4.26
CA LYS A 102 0.34 -13.87 -4.44
C LYS A 102 -0.16 -14.76 -5.58
N LEU A 103 -1.44 -15.13 -5.57
CA LEU A 103 -2.00 -16.02 -6.59
C LEU A 103 -2.03 -15.36 -7.97
N ALA A 104 -2.35 -14.07 -8.05
CA ALA A 104 -2.31 -13.32 -9.30
C ALA A 104 -0.89 -13.23 -9.88
N ASN A 105 0.11 -12.96 -9.03
CA ASN A 105 1.51 -12.97 -9.44
C ASN A 105 1.96 -14.36 -9.90
N THR A 106 1.62 -15.43 -9.17
CA THR A 106 1.96 -16.79 -9.58
C THR A 106 1.28 -17.18 -10.90
N GLY A 107 -0.02 -16.88 -11.05
CA GLY A 107 -0.75 -17.13 -12.30
C GLY A 107 -0.18 -16.34 -13.48
N GLY A 108 0.17 -15.07 -13.27
CA GLY A 108 0.80 -14.20 -14.26
C GLY A 108 2.19 -14.69 -14.69
N ILE A 109 3.02 -15.15 -13.75
CA ILE A 109 4.33 -15.73 -14.05
C ILE A 109 4.18 -17.00 -14.89
N LEU A 110 3.26 -17.90 -14.52
CA LEU A 110 3.02 -19.14 -15.28
C LEU A 110 2.53 -18.84 -16.71
N ALA A 111 1.58 -17.93 -16.85
CA ALA A 111 1.08 -17.50 -18.16
C ALA A 111 2.19 -16.82 -19.00
N GLY A 112 2.99 -15.95 -18.38
CA GLY A 112 4.11 -15.28 -19.04
C GLY A 112 5.20 -16.25 -19.50
N LEU A 113 5.54 -17.26 -18.69
CA LEU A 113 6.47 -18.33 -19.06
C LEU A 113 5.92 -19.16 -20.22
N ALA A 114 4.63 -19.48 -20.21
CA ALA A 114 3.99 -20.22 -21.30
C ALA A 114 4.03 -19.43 -22.63
N ILE A 115 3.76 -18.12 -22.57
CA ILE A 115 3.86 -17.25 -23.75
C ILE A 115 5.30 -17.18 -24.26
N LEU A 116 6.29 -17.02 -23.37
CA LEU A 116 7.70 -17.01 -23.74
C LEU A 116 8.10 -18.31 -24.44
N LEU A 117 7.65 -19.46 -23.95
CA LEU A 117 7.91 -20.76 -24.56
C LEU A 117 7.28 -20.90 -25.95
N LEU A 118 6.16 -20.22 -26.20
CA LEU A 118 5.50 -20.18 -27.51
C LEU A 118 6.30 -19.35 -28.53
N THR A 119 7.10 -18.37 -28.07
CA THR A 119 7.85 -17.51 -28.98
C THR A 119 9.00 -18.25 -29.70
N PRO A 120 9.30 -17.86 -30.95
CA PRO A 120 10.41 -18.45 -31.71
C PRO A 120 11.80 -18.00 -31.22
N PHE A 121 11.87 -17.00 -30.32
CA PHE A 121 13.14 -16.43 -29.83
C PHE A 121 13.96 -17.38 -28.94
N ILE A 122 13.31 -18.36 -28.30
CA ILE A 122 13.98 -19.32 -27.43
C ILE A 122 14.27 -20.59 -28.24
N PRO A 123 15.54 -20.91 -28.57
CA PRO A 123 15.85 -22.13 -29.30
C PRO A 123 15.46 -23.36 -28.49
N ALA A 124 14.84 -24.33 -29.15
CA ALA A 124 14.44 -25.58 -28.52
C ALA A 124 15.67 -26.50 -28.41
N SER A 125 16.45 -26.35 -27.34
CA SER A 125 17.63 -27.18 -27.07
C SER A 125 17.46 -27.97 -25.76
N GLY A 126 17.78 -29.26 -25.79
CA GLY A 126 17.76 -30.14 -24.63
C GLY A 126 16.39 -30.16 -23.91
N PHE A 127 16.39 -29.86 -22.61
CA PHE A 127 15.18 -29.87 -21.77
C PHE A 127 14.10 -28.86 -22.23
N LEU A 128 14.47 -27.81 -22.95
CA LEU A 128 13.52 -26.80 -23.45
C LEU A 128 12.61 -27.35 -24.54
N VAL A 129 13.01 -28.42 -25.25
CA VAL A 129 12.15 -29.10 -26.23
C VAL A 129 10.94 -29.70 -25.53
N VAL A 130 11.17 -30.46 -24.46
CA VAL A 130 10.11 -31.09 -23.66
C VAL A 130 9.21 -30.03 -23.02
N LEU A 131 9.82 -28.96 -22.46
CA LEU A 131 9.06 -27.88 -21.84
C LEU A 131 8.22 -27.11 -22.87
N LYS A 132 8.74 -26.90 -24.09
CA LYS A 132 7.97 -26.35 -25.20
C LYS A 132 6.85 -27.29 -25.61
N THR A 133 7.03 -28.61 -25.66
CA THR A 133 5.93 -29.53 -25.99
C THR A 133 4.73 -29.38 -25.05
N TYR A 134 4.97 -29.09 -23.77
CA TYR A 134 3.92 -28.94 -22.74
C TYR A 134 3.63 -27.48 -22.37
N TRP A 135 3.96 -26.50 -23.21
CA TRP A 135 3.74 -25.07 -22.92
C TRP A 135 2.27 -24.77 -22.58
N TYR A 136 1.33 -25.46 -23.22
CA TYR A 136 -0.11 -25.28 -23.02
C TYR A 136 -0.56 -25.66 -21.60
N VAL A 137 0.12 -26.61 -20.94
CA VAL A 137 -0.20 -26.99 -19.55
C VAL A 137 0.07 -25.82 -18.61
N LEU A 138 1.21 -25.15 -18.79
CA LEU A 138 1.56 -23.94 -18.02
C LEU A 138 0.58 -22.80 -18.30
N LEU A 139 0.16 -22.63 -19.56
CA LEU A 139 -0.83 -21.63 -19.94
C LEU A 139 -2.17 -21.90 -19.26
N ILE A 140 -2.72 -23.12 -19.39
CA ILE A 140 -4.01 -23.51 -18.80
C ILE A 140 -3.96 -23.34 -17.28
N LEU A 141 -2.89 -23.81 -16.62
CA LEU A 141 -2.72 -23.68 -15.19
C LEU A 141 -2.70 -22.20 -14.75
N GLY A 142 -1.96 -21.35 -15.48
CA GLY A 142 -1.91 -19.91 -15.22
C GLY A 142 -3.27 -19.22 -15.38
N VAL A 143 -4.00 -19.53 -16.46
CA VAL A 143 -5.34 -18.99 -16.71
C VAL A 143 -6.33 -19.45 -15.63
N VAL A 144 -6.31 -20.72 -15.25
CA VAL A 144 -7.18 -21.26 -14.19
C VAL A 144 -6.92 -20.53 -12.87
N LEU A 145 -5.65 -20.32 -12.50
CA LEU A 145 -5.30 -19.57 -11.29
C LEU A 145 -5.85 -18.14 -11.33
N LEU A 146 -5.74 -17.44 -12.46
CA LEU A 146 -6.26 -16.07 -12.64
C LEU A 146 -7.80 -16.01 -12.58
N VAL A 147 -8.50 -17.01 -13.10
CA VAL A 147 -9.97 -17.07 -13.01
C VAL A 147 -10.41 -17.34 -11.58
N VAL A 148 -9.73 -18.25 -10.87
CA VAL A 148 -10.01 -18.55 -9.46
C VAL A 148 -9.79 -17.31 -8.59
N THR A 149 -8.67 -16.58 -8.77
CA THR A 149 -8.41 -15.35 -8.00
C THR A 149 -9.47 -14.29 -8.26
N TRP A 150 -9.84 -14.06 -9.53
CA TRP A 150 -10.89 -13.14 -9.88
C TRP A 150 -12.24 -13.51 -9.25
N GLY A 151 -12.62 -14.79 -9.29
CA GLY A 151 -13.82 -15.30 -8.64
C GLY A 151 -13.81 -15.08 -7.12
N MET A 152 -12.69 -15.40 -6.47
CA MET A 152 -12.51 -15.16 -5.03
C MET A 152 -12.57 -13.65 -4.69
N GLN A 153 -12.01 -12.78 -5.53
CA GLN A 153 -12.08 -11.33 -5.35
C GLN A 153 -13.52 -10.83 -5.49
N LYS A 154 -14.28 -11.32 -6.48
CA LYS A 154 -15.71 -10.97 -6.64
C LYS A 154 -16.55 -11.41 -5.45
N VAL A 155 -16.34 -12.61 -4.93
CA VAL A 155 -17.02 -13.10 -3.73
C VAL A 155 -16.62 -12.29 -2.50
N SER A 156 -15.36 -11.88 -2.37
CA SER A 156 -14.93 -10.97 -1.31
C SER A 156 -15.68 -9.65 -1.34
N GLN A 157 -15.67 -9.00 -2.51
CA GLN A 157 -16.30 -7.70 -2.69
C GLN A 157 -17.80 -7.76 -2.45
N SER A 158 -18.48 -8.84 -2.84
CA SER A 158 -19.90 -8.99 -2.55
C SER A 158 -20.20 -9.14 -1.05
N ARG A 159 -19.35 -9.88 -0.31
CA ARG A 159 -19.46 -9.97 1.16
C ARG A 159 -19.22 -8.63 1.84
N VAL A 160 -18.21 -7.88 1.38
CA VAL A 160 -17.91 -6.54 1.92
C VAL A 160 -19.03 -5.56 1.62
N ARG A 161 -19.64 -5.60 0.42
CA ARG A 161 -20.82 -4.80 0.08
C ARG A 161 -22.00 -5.11 1.01
N ARG A 162 -22.33 -6.38 1.23
CA ARG A 162 -23.40 -6.77 2.17
C ARG A 162 -23.17 -6.23 3.58
N LYS A 163 -21.94 -6.33 4.10
CA LYS A 163 -21.57 -5.76 5.39
C LYS A 163 -21.70 -4.23 5.42
N LEU A 164 -21.38 -3.57 4.31
CA LEU A 164 -21.51 -2.13 4.19
C LEU A 164 -22.97 -1.69 4.17
N ASP A 165 -23.84 -2.46 3.50
CA ASP A 165 -25.28 -2.21 3.44
C ASP A 165 -25.90 -2.35 4.86
N GLU A 166 -25.48 -3.36 5.62
CA GLU A 166 -25.89 -3.54 7.03
C GLU A 166 -25.48 -2.35 7.93
N LEU A 167 -24.33 -1.73 7.65
CA LEU A 167 -23.82 -0.59 8.41
C LEU A 167 -24.55 0.73 8.12
N HIS A 168 -25.54 0.76 7.21
CA HIS A 168 -26.35 1.93 6.82
C HIS A 168 -25.50 3.21 6.56
N GLY A 169 -24.28 3.01 6.08
CA GLY A 169 -23.27 4.05 6.08
C GLY A 169 -23.35 4.93 4.84
N ASP A 170 -24.14 6.00 4.89
CA ASP A 170 -24.11 7.08 3.88
C ASP A 170 -22.90 8.01 4.07
N SER A 171 -21.73 7.44 4.33
CA SER A 171 -20.49 8.21 4.39
C SER A 171 -20.08 8.64 2.98
N LYS A 172 -19.74 9.91 2.79
CA LYS A 172 -19.16 10.37 1.52
C LYS A 172 -17.95 9.51 1.16
N GLN A 173 -17.79 9.21 -0.12
CA GLN A 173 -16.63 8.47 -0.60
C GLN A 173 -15.44 9.42 -0.60
N TYR A 174 -14.59 9.29 0.41
CA TYR A 174 -13.36 10.07 0.50
C TYR A 174 -12.25 9.40 -0.29
N SER A 175 -11.47 10.21 -1.01
CA SER A 175 -10.26 9.73 -1.67
C SER A 175 -9.24 9.29 -0.62
N ARG A 176 -8.41 8.32 -1.00
CA ARG A 176 -7.31 7.84 -0.19
C ARG A 176 -6.41 9.02 0.24
N ALA A 177 -5.89 8.98 1.46
CA ALA A 177 -4.82 9.88 1.85
C ALA A 177 -3.60 9.66 0.93
N ASP A 178 -2.97 10.74 0.50
CA ASP A 178 -1.72 10.68 -0.22
C ASP A 178 -0.57 10.90 0.77
N VAL A 179 0.33 9.94 0.84
CA VAL A 179 1.41 9.89 1.83
C VAL A 179 2.70 9.57 1.12
N TRP A 180 3.64 10.50 1.15
CA TRP A 180 4.95 10.34 0.53
C TRP A 180 6.06 10.81 1.46
N ALA A 181 7.23 10.20 1.33
CA ALA A 181 8.42 10.62 2.05
C ALA A 181 9.24 11.60 1.22
N GLU A 182 9.81 12.58 1.89
CA GLU A 182 10.74 13.54 1.29
C GLU A 182 12.18 13.05 1.42
N SER A 183 13.02 13.38 0.43
CA SER A 183 14.44 13.03 0.48
C SER A 183 15.22 14.15 1.16
N ILE A 184 15.91 13.82 2.25
CA ILE A 184 16.69 14.79 3.02
C ILE A 184 18.13 14.75 2.50
N THR A 185 18.59 15.85 1.91
CA THR A 185 19.94 15.98 1.39
C THR A 185 20.88 16.51 2.47
N GLY A 186 22.01 15.83 2.70
CA GLY A 186 22.99 16.21 3.72
C GLY A 186 22.73 15.59 5.09
N ILE A 187 23.28 16.23 6.13
CA ILE A 187 23.08 15.81 7.53
C ILE A 187 21.61 16.07 7.88
N PRO A 188 20.85 15.04 8.31
CA PRO A 188 19.42 15.20 8.53
C PRO A 188 19.14 16.09 9.74
N ASP A 189 18.58 17.27 9.48
CA ASP A 189 18.04 18.16 10.51
C ASP A 189 16.83 17.49 11.19
N PRO A 190 16.77 17.39 12.53
CA PRO A 190 15.62 16.84 13.23
C PRO A 190 14.29 17.53 12.87
N ALA A 191 14.32 18.82 12.54
CA ALA A 191 13.13 19.59 12.15
C ALA A 191 12.78 19.47 10.67
N ALA A 192 13.64 18.88 9.83
CA ALA A 192 13.35 18.70 8.42
C ALA A 192 12.12 17.80 8.22
N THR A 193 11.27 18.14 7.26
CA THR A 193 10.11 17.32 6.88
C THR A 193 10.59 15.98 6.33
N ALA A 194 10.08 14.89 6.88
CA ALA A 194 10.39 13.54 6.43
C ALA A 194 9.21 12.87 5.73
N VAL A 195 7.99 13.13 6.18
CA VAL A 195 6.77 12.56 5.59
C VAL A 195 5.74 13.67 5.40
N ASN A 196 5.15 13.69 4.21
CA ASN A 196 4.07 14.57 3.82
C ASN A 196 2.78 13.77 3.74
N ILE A 197 1.72 14.25 4.39
CA ILE A 197 0.40 13.62 4.39
C ILE A 197 -0.62 14.63 3.86
N THR A 198 -1.31 14.28 2.78
CA THR A 198 -2.38 15.07 2.17
C THR A 198 -3.67 14.26 2.17
N MET A 199 -4.79 14.83 2.61
CA MET A 199 -6.08 14.16 2.57
C MET A 199 -7.22 15.18 2.49
N PRO A 200 -8.43 14.76 2.05
CA PRO A 200 -9.57 15.67 1.92
C PRO A 200 -10.06 16.25 3.26
N ASN A 201 -9.87 15.53 4.36
CA ASN A 201 -10.32 15.97 5.67
C ASN A 201 -9.30 16.93 6.31
N GLU A 202 -9.40 18.21 5.95
CA GLU A 202 -8.54 19.25 6.50
C GLU A 202 -8.72 19.45 8.01
N GLY A 203 -9.94 19.23 8.54
CA GLY A 203 -10.22 19.36 9.97
C GLY A 203 -9.42 18.35 10.79
N TRP A 204 -9.34 17.10 10.30
CA TRP A 204 -8.51 16.07 10.91
C TRP A 204 -7.02 16.39 10.82
N LEU A 205 -6.53 16.90 9.68
CA LEU A 205 -5.12 17.32 9.53
C LEU A 205 -4.76 18.42 10.52
N ARG A 206 -5.63 19.43 10.69
CA ARG A 206 -5.42 20.54 11.63
C ARG A 206 -5.30 20.07 13.07
N ASP A 207 -6.24 19.23 13.49
CA ASP A 207 -6.24 18.69 14.85
C ASP A 207 -5.04 17.76 15.08
N SER A 208 -4.70 16.91 14.11
CA SER A 208 -3.52 16.04 14.18
C SER A 208 -2.24 16.86 14.30
N ALA A 209 -2.09 17.95 13.53
CA ALA A 209 -0.91 18.81 13.62
C ALA A 209 -0.81 19.48 15.00
N ARG A 210 -1.93 20.03 15.49
CA ARG A 210 -2.00 20.72 16.78
C ARG A 210 -1.66 19.77 17.94
N LEU A 211 -2.19 18.55 17.92
CA LEU A 211 -1.99 17.58 19.00
C LEU A 211 -0.57 17.00 19.03
N ASN A 212 0.04 16.80 17.86
CA ASN A 212 1.40 16.26 17.75
C ASN A 212 2.49 17.34 17.70
N GLY A 213 2.12 18.63 17.67
CA GLY A 213 3.06 19.75 17.52
C GLY A 213 3.75 19.79 16.16
N TRP A 214 3.08 19.37 15.10
CA TRP A 214 3.62 19.33 13.73
C TRP A 214 3.19 20.54 12.90
N HIS A 215 3.91 20.76 11.79
CA HIS A 215 3.64 21.88 10.89
C HIS A 215 2.61 21.52 9.81
N LEU A 216 1.88 22.53 9.36
CA LEU A 216 0.93 22.46 8.26
C LEU A 216 1.39 23.40 7.16
N GLU A 217 1.29 22.93 5.92
CA GLU A 217 1.41 23.73 4.71
C GLU A 217 0.01 23.86 4.10
N GLU A 218 -0.42 25.06 3.74
CA GLU A 218 -1.74 25.29 3.12
C GLU A 218 -1.79 24.86 1.65
#